data_AF-A0A6B3NWN2-F1
#
_entry.id   AF-A0A6B3NWN2-F1
#
_cell.length_a   1.000
_cell.length_b   1.000
_cell.length_c   1.000
_cell.angle_alpha   90.00
_cell.angle_beta   90.00
_cell.angle_gamma   90.00
#
_symmetry.space_group_name_H-M   'P 1'
#
loop_
_entity.id
_entity.type
_entity.pdbx_description
1 polymer ?
#
loop_
_entity_poly.entity_id
_entity_poly.type
_entity_poly.pdbx_seq_one_letter_code
_entity_poly.pdbx_strand_id
1 'polypeptide(L)'
;MKKRVMATLALLCLSGCVGVKFFSSETRVEKTATYNQLLARDMPPVITRTERSDASLQWCGISLWLVVLPVPLKLPVCSAYTETAFGNDRFGDERVLMHTTHSVSKDPYLNACGPFMFLGPISHGYEGNALCGRIP
;
A
#
# COMPACT_ATOMS: atom_id res chain seq x y z
N MET A 1 43.93 9.70 -17.71
CA MET A 1 42.95 8.63 -17.36
C MET A 1 42.25 8.86 -16.03
N LYS A 2 42.95 9.12 -14.91
CA LYS A 2 42.34 9.38 -13.58
C LYS A 2 41.19 10.40 -13.56
N LYS A 3 41.33 11.53 -14.28
CA LYS A 3 40.29 12.58 -14.34
C LYS A 3 39.01 12.13 -15.06
N ARG A 4 39.13 11.26 -16.08
CA ARG A 4 37.96 10.71 -16.79
C ARG A 4 37.25 9.65 -15.95
N VAL A 5 38.01 8.84 -15.21
CA VAL A 5 37.47 7.84 -14.27
C VAL A 5 36.71 8.51 -13.12
N MET A 6 37.24 9.60 -12.53
CA MET A 6 36.49 10.36 -11.52
C MET A 6 35.23 11.03 -12.08
N ALA A 7 35.29 11.56 -13.31
CA ALA A 7 34.12 12.17 -13.94
C ALA A 7 33.02 11.12 -14.22
N THR A 8 33.39 9.91 -14.67
CA THR A 8 32.43 8.81 -14.87
C THR A 8 31.88 8.27 -13.55
N LEU A 9 32.71 8.16 -12.49
CA LEU A 9 32.22 7.76 -11.17
C LEU A 9 31.27 8.81 -10.58
N ALA A 10 31.60 10.10 -10.72
CA ALA A 10 30.73 11.19 -10.31
C ALA A 10 29.41 11.19 -11.09
N LEU A 11 29.44 10.92 -12.40
CA LEU A 11 28.21 10.78 -13.21
C LEU A 11 27.36 9.57 -12.78
N LEU A 12 27.98 8.43 -12.43
CA LEU A 12 27.28 7.25 -11.90
C LEU A 12 26.69 7.47 -10.49
N CYS A 13 27.34 8.31 -9.67
CA CYS A 13 26.78 8.75 -8.39
C CYS A 13 25.69 9.84 -8.55
N LEU A 14 25.71 10.59 -9.65
CA LEU A 14 24.69 11.60 -10.01
C LEU A 14 23.47 10.98 -10.72
N SER A 15 23.62 9.80 -11.35
CA SER A 15 22.51 9.03 -11.91
C SER A 15 21.74 8.30 -10.80
N GLY A 16 21.10 9.11 -9.95
CA GLY A 16 19.82 8.83 -9.32
C GLY A 16 19.82 7.80 -8.20
N CYS A 17 19.66 8.28 -6.96
CA CYS A 17 18.67 7.66 -6.09
C CYS A 17 17.32 7.72 -6.83
N VAL A 18 16.95 6.66 -7.53
CA VAL A 18 15.62 6.53 -8.11
C VAL A 18 14.75 5.94 -7.01
N GLY A 19 14.11 6.82 -6.26
CA GLY A 19 13.06 6.44 -5.33
C GLY A 19 11.73 6.38 -6.07
N VAL A 20 10.93 5.37 -5.78
CA VAL A 20 9.54 5.29 -6.22
C VAL A 20 8.67 5.21 -4.97
N LYS A 21 7.81 6.20 -4.77
CA LYS A 21 6.70 6.05 -3.80
C LYS A 21 5.54 5.41 -4.52
N PHE A 22 5.03 4.32 -3.98
CA PHE A 22 3.86 3.66 -4.50
C PHE A 22 2.65 3.97 -3.60
N PHE A 23 1.58 4.47 -4.21
CA PHE A 23 0.27 4.51 -3.58
C PHE A 23 -0.50 3.29 -4.06
N SER A 24 -0.45 2.20 -3.27
CA SER A 24 -1.18 0.97 -3.58
C SER A 24 -2.62 1.04 -3.09
N SER A 25 -3.51 0.34 -3.79
CA SER A 25 -4.81 -0.01 -3.23
C SER A 25 -4.59 -1.01 -2.08
N GLU A 26 -5.25 -0.75 -0.96
CA GLU A 26 -5.26 -1.61 0.23
C GLU A 26 -6.69 -2.07 0.47
N THR A 27 -6.84 -3.37 0.73
CA THR A 27 -8.14 -3.98 1.05
C THR A 27 -8.12 -4.38 2.51
N ARG A 28 -8.99 -3.77 3.31
CA ARG A 28 -9.13 -4.06 4.73
C ARG A 28 -10.45 -4.77 4.98
N VAL A 29 -10.37 -5.99 5.51
CA VAL A 29 -11.55 -6.77 5.92
C VAL A 29 -11.75 -6.62 7.41
N GLU A 30 -12.88 -6.06 7.81
CA GLU A 30 -13.31 -5.94 9.20
C GLU A 30 -14.44 -6.93 9.46
N LYS A 31 -14.17 -7.88 10.37
CA LYS A 31 -15.14 -8.91 10.76
C LYS A 31 -16.01 -8.37 11.88
N THR A 32 -17.33 -8.47 11.70
CA THR A 32 -18.30 -8.03 12.70
C THR A 32 -18.36 -9.02 13.87
N ALA A 33 -18.89 -8.58 15.01
CA ALA A 33 -19.14 -9.44 16.17
C ALA A 33 -19.94 -10.70 15.80
N THR A 34 -20.94 -10.59 14.92
CA THR A 34 -21.76 -11.72 14.44
C THR A 34 -20.91 -12.78 13.74
N TYR A 35 -19.99 -12.36 12.87
CA TYR A 35 -19.09 -13.29 12.17
C TYR A 35 -18.18 -14.04 13.15
N ASN A 36 -17.61 -13.33 14.13
CA ASN A 36 -16.77 -13.95 15.16
C ASN A 36 -17.57 -14.89 16.08
N GLN A 37 -18.84 -14.58 16.36
CA GLN A 37 -19.73 -15.46 17.13
C GLN A 37 -20.07 -16.77 16.40
N LEU A 38 -20.25 -16.72 15.08
CA LEU A 38 -20.48 -17.92 14.26
C LEU A 38 -19.22 -18.80 14.23
N LEU A 39 -18.06 -18.20 14.00
CA LEU A 39 -16.78 -18.92 14.06
C LEU A 39 -16.53 -19.57 15.42
N ALA A 40 -16.79 -18.85 16.52
CA ALA A 40 -16.61 -19.39 17.88
C ALA A 40 -17.53 -20.58 18.20
N ARG A 41 -18.53 -20.86 17.35
CA ARG A 41 -19.46 -21.99 17.49
C ARG A 41 -19.29 -23.03 16.39
N ASP A 42 -18.17 -22.99 15.65
CA ASP A 42 -17.88 -23.89 14.54
C ASP A 42 -18.97 -23.88 13.43
N MET A 43 -19.71 -22.78 13.33
CA MET A 43 -20.69 -22.56 12.26
C MET A 43 -20.05 -21.71 11.16
N PRO A 44 -19.84 -22.24 9.95
CA PRO A 44 -19.23 -21.48 8.86
C PRO A 44 -20.19 -20.34 8.43
N PRO A 45 -19.77 -19.07 8.50
CA PRO A 45 -20.62 -17.95 8.09
C PRO A 45 -20.88 -18.02 6.58
N VAL A 46 -22.16 -18.09 6.19
CA VAL A 46 -22.61 -18.11 4.79
C VAL A 46 -23.01 -16.70 4.38
N ILE A 47 -22.41 -16.20 3.31
CA ILE A 47 -22.72 -14.88 2.75
C ILE A 47 -23.97 -15.01 1.88
N THR A 48 -25.03 -14.29 2.22
CA THR A 48 -26.30 -14.28 1.48
C THR A 48 -26.33 -13.18 0.42
N ARG A 49 -25.81 -12.00 0.76
CA ARG A 49 -25.82 -10.82 -0.10
C ARG A 49 -24.58 -9.97 0.15
N THR A 50 -24.13 -9.30 -0.90
CA THR A 50 -23.12 -8.24 -0.81
C THR A 50 -23.71 -6.94 -1.33
N GLU A 51 -23.48 -5.85 -0.61
CA GLU A 51 -23.88 -4.51 -1.02
C GLU A 51 -22.66 -3.60 -1.07
N ARG A 52 -22.56 -2.82 -2.13
CA ARG A 52 -21.43 -1.92 -2.38
C ARG A 52 -21.87 -0.49 -2.19
N SER A 53 -21.10 0.28 -1.44
CA SER A 53 -21.29 1.72 -1.31
C SER A 53 -20.96 2.44 -2.61
N ASP A 54 -21.39 3.71 -2.71
CA ASP A 54 -20.96 4.58 -3.79
C ASP A 54 -19.43 4.64 -3.88
N ALA A 55 -18.93 4.51 -5.11
CA ALA A 55 -17.51 4.54 -5.38
C ALA A 55 -17.01 5.97 -5.47
N SER A 56 -16.04 6.31 -4.63
CA SER A 56 -15.30 7.58 -4.71
C SER A 56 -14.03 7.40 -5.54
N LEU A 57 -13.68 8.42 -6.32
CA LEU A 57 -12.45 8.42 -7.11
C LEU A 57 -11.28 8.94 -6.27
N GLN A 58 -10.23 8.13 -6.12
CA GLN A 58 -9.01 8.48 -5.40
C GLN A 58 -7.79 8.38 -6.30
N TRP A 59 -6.81 9.26 -6.05
CA TRP A 59 -5.55 9.24 -6.77
C TRP A 59 -4.68 8.09 -6.26
N CYS A 60 -4.52 7.07 -7.10
CA CYS A 60 -3.43 6.11 -7.00
C CYS A 60 -2.30 6.56 -7.93
N GLY A 61 -1.08 6.13 -7.67
CA GLY A 61 0.01 6.44 -8.59
C GLY A 61 1.38 6.15 -8.04
N ILE A 62 2.38 6.46 -8.86
CA ILE A 62 3.79 6.37 -8.50
C ILE A 62 4.36 7.77 -8.57
N SER A 63 5.05 8.21 -7.52
CA SER A 63 5.89 9.41 -7.63
C SER A 63 7.34 8.97 -7.83
N LEU A 64 7.94 9.40 -8.94
CA LEU A 64 9.35 9.19 -9.21
C LEU A 64 10.13 10.29 -8.50
N TRP A 65 10.95 9.92 -7.55
CA TRP A 65 11.87 10.83 -6.88
C TRP A 65 13.16 10.90 -7.68
N LEU A 66 13.35 12.00 -8.41
CA LEU A 66 14.61 12.32 -9.07
C LEU A 66 15.40 13.27 -8.18
N VAL A 67 16.32 12.71 -7.39
CA VAL A 67 17.36 13.40 -6.58
C VAL A 67 16.81 14.31 -5.46
N VAL A 68 15.88 15.24 -5.74
CA VAL A 68 15.26 16.14 -4.74
C VAL A 68 13.78 16.42 -5.04
N LEU A 69 13.36 16.37 -6.31
CA LEU A 69 12.00 16.76 -6.71
C LEU A 69 11.15 15.50 -7.01
N PRO A 70 10.05 15.28 -6.27
CA PRO A 70 9.07 14.26 -6.66
C PRO A 70 8.42 14.70 -7.96
N VAL A 71 8.65 13.93 -9.03
CA VAL A 71 7.91 14.07 -10.29
C VAL A 71 6.69 13.16 -10.18
N PRO A 72 5.48 13.72 -10.02
CA PRO A 72 4.28 12.91 -9.92
C PRO A 72 3.96 12.32 -11.29
N LEU A 73 4.17 11.02 -11.45
CA LEU A 73 3.60 10.24 -12.54
C LEU A 73 2.19 9.82 -12.08
N LYS A 74 1.26 10.78 -12.03
CA LYS A 74 -0.14 10.52 -11.72
C LYS A 74 -0.70 9.59 -12.81
N LEU A 75 -0.83 8.32 -12.46
CA LEU A 75 -1.40 7.24 -13.25
C LEU A 75 -2.70 6.77 -12.55
N PRO A 76 -3.43 5.75 -13.04
CA PRO A 76 -4.89 5.70 -13.08
C PRO A 76 -5.60 5.94 -11.74
N VAL A 77 -6.77 6.58 -11.84
CA VAL A 77 -7.69 6.82 -10.72
C VAL A 77 -8.19 5.48 -10.17
N CYS A 78 -8.00 5.22 -8.87
CA CYS A 78 -8.58 4.07 -8.20
C CYS A 78 -9.99 4.41 -7.71
N SER A 79 -10.89 3.43 -7.74
CA SER A 79 -12.16 3.53 -7.02
C SER A 79 -11.96 3.08 -5.58
N ALA A 80 -12.33 3.93 -4.63
CA ALA A 80 -12.42 3.62 -3.23
C ALA A 80 -13.89 3.45 -2.83
N TYR A 81 -14.21 2.31 -2.24
CA TYR A 81 -15.58 1.87 -1.93
C TYR A 81 -15.55 0.87 -0.76
N THR A 82 -16.70 0.69 -0.13
CA THR A 82 -16.89 -0.29 0.93
C THR A 82 -17.92 -1.32 0.50
N GLU A 83 -17.59 -2.60 0.66
CA GLU A 83 -18.49 -3.73 0.43
C GLU A 83 -18.93 -4.28 1.78
N THR A 84 -20.24 -4.37 2.00
CA THR A 84 -20.83 -4.97 3.17
C THR A 84 -21.36 -6.34 2.78
N ALA A 85 -20.88 -7.39 3.45
CA ALA A 85 -21.37 -8.75 3.26
C ALA A 85 -22.36 -9.09 4.37
N PHE A 86 -23.55 -9.50 3.97
CA PHE A 86 -24.64 -9.96 4.83
C PHE A 86 -24.66 -11.47 4.86
N GLY A 87 -25.19 -12.01 5.95
CA GLY A 87 -25.48 -13.43 6.08
C GLY A 87 -26.29 -13.69 7.33
N ASN A 88 -26.68 -14.95 7.50
CA ASN A 88 -27.55 -15.32 8.60
C ASN A 88 -26.75 -15.48 9.89
N ASP A 89 -27.32 -15.00 10.98
CA ASP A 89 -26.83 -15.31 12.31
C ASP A 89 -27.24 -16.74 12.73
N ARG A 90 -26.94 -17.10 13.98
CA ARG A 90 -27.27 -18.43 14.52
C ARG A 90 -28.78 -18.73 14.61
N PHE A 91 -29.62 -17.70 14.51
CA PHE A 91 -31.07 -17.78 14.58
C PHE A 91 -31.73 -17.71 13.20
N GLY A 92 -30.94 -17.50 12.14
CA GLY A 92 -31.44 -17.33 10.78
C GLY A 92 -31.77 -15.89 10.41
N ASP A 93 -31.48 -14.91 11.28
CA ASP A 93 -31.72 -13.50 11.00
C ASP A 93 -30.58 -12.92 10.15
N GLU A 94 -30.93 -12.15 9.11
CA GLU A 94 -29.93 -11.50 8.26
C GLU A 94 -29.22 -10.38 9.03
N ARG A 95 -27.88 -10.49 9.11
CA ARG A 95 -27.01 -9.55 9.79
C ARG A 95 -25.79 -9.26 8.94
N VAL A 96 -25.16 -8.13 9.21
CA VAL A 96 -23.86 -7.82 8.62
C VAL A 96 -22.80 -8.73 9.23
N LEU A 97 -22.09 -9.46 8.37
CA LEU A 97 -21.01 -10.35 8.76
C LEU A 97 -19.65 -9.67 8.69
N MET A 98 -19.42 -8.86 7.66
CA MET A 98 -18.14 -8.18 7.48
C MET A 98 -18.27 -6.94 6.60
N HIS A 99 -17.36 -6.00 6.82
CA HIS A 99 -17.13 -4.84 5.97
C HIS A 99 -15.77 -4.96 5.30
N THR A 100 -15.74 -4.89 3.98
CA THR A 100 -14.52 -4.88 3.18
C THR A 100 -14.34 -3.48 2.63
N THR A 101 -13.35 -2.76 3.14
CA THR A 101 -13.01 -1.41 2.66
C THR A 101 -11.89 -1.52 1.63
N HIS A 102 -12.14 -1.02 0.43
CA HIS A 102 -11.13 -0.80 -0.59
C HIS A 102 -10.78 0.69 -0.61
N SER A 103 -9.56 1.03 -0.18
CA SER A 103 -9.08 2.41 -0.17
C SER A 103 -7.66 2.50 -0.68
N VAL A 104 -7.23 3.70 -1.05
CA VAL A 104 -5.82 3.94 -1.35
C VAL A 104 -5.05 4.10 -0.04
N SER A 105 -3.92 3.40 0.08
CA SER A 105 -3.07 3.51 1.27
C SER A 105 -2.60 4.95 1.43
N LYS A 106 -2.83 5.52 2.62
CA LYS A 106 -2.48 6.90 2.96
C LYS A 106 -1.01 7.06 3.34
N ASP A 107 -0.34 5.93 3.62
CA ASP A 107 1.05 5.87 4.06
C ASP A 107 1.91 5.23 2.95
N PRO A 108 2.32 6.00 1.94
CA PRO A 108 3.08 5.50 0.81
C PRO A 108 4.54 5.24 1.18
N TYR A 109 4.93 3.97 1.24
CA TYR A 109 6.34 3.60 1.39
C TYR A 109 7.17 4.11 0.20
N LEU A 110 8.26 4.81 0.51
CA LEU A 110 9.31 5.14 -0.44
C LEU A 110 10.23 3.92 -0.59
N ASN A 111 10.17 3.27 -1.74
CA ASN A 111 11.16 2.27 -2.10
C ASN A 111 12.27 2.98 -2.86
N ALA A 112 13.49 2.93 -2.35
CA ALA A 112 14.62 3.58 -2.97
C ALA A 112 15.80 2.62 -3.06
N CYS A 113 16.54 2.72 -4.16
CA CYS A 113 17.81 2.05 -4.37
C CYS A 113 18.85 3.08 -4.77
N GLY A 114 20.05 2.96 -4.24
CA GLY A 114 21.12 3.89 -4.56
C GLY A 114 22.34 3.79 -3.64
N PRO A 115 23.45 4.44 -4.02
CA PRO A 115 24.70 4.41 -3.26
C PRO A 115 24.59 5.05 -1.87
N PHE A 116 23.57 5.89 -1.64
CA PHE A 116 23.31 6.54 -0.35
C PHE A 116 22.34 5.76 0.55
N MET A 117 21.76 4.64 0.08
CA MET A 117 20.87 3.80 0.89
C MET A 117 21.61 3.11 2.06
N PHE A 118 22.94 3.14 2.07
CA PHE A 118 23.73 2.70 3.23
C PHE A 118 23.43 3.54 4.49
N LEU A 119 22.92 4.77 4.32
CA LEU A 119 22.45 5.62 5.42
C LEU A 119 21.00 5.29 5.85
N GLY A 120 20.28 4.50 5.07
CA GLY A 120 18.90 4.08 5.33
C GLY A 120 18.69 3.46 6.73
N PRO A 121 19.57 2.55 7.21
CA PRO A 121 19.45 1.98 8.56
C PRO A 121 19.48 2.98 9.73
N ILE A 122 19.80 4.25 9.49
CA ILE A 122 19.75 5.32 10.49
C ILE A 122 18.31 5.84 10.66
N SER A 123 17.45 5.71 9.64
CA SER A 123 16.05 6.13 9.73
C SER A 123 15.18 5.07 10.42
N HIS A 124 14.28 5.55 11.28
CA HIS A 124 13.34 4.69 12.00
C HIS A 124 12.31 4.09 11.03
N GLY A 125 12.13 2.78 11.06
CA GLY A 125 11.25 2.07 10.12
C GLY A 125 11.88 1.75 8.76
N TYR A 126 13.20 1.94 8.61
CA TYR A 126 13.91 1.41 7.44
C TYR A 126 13.87 -0.11 7.42
N GLU A 127 13.43 -0.66 6.30
CA GLU A 127 13.59 -2.09 6.03
C GLU A 127 14.30 -2.31 4.70
N GLY A 128 15.45 -2.96 4.73
CA GLY A 128 16.24 -3.22 3.54
C GLY A 128 17.71 -3.47 3.85
N ASN A 129 18.54 -3.39 2.81
CA ASN A 129 19.98 -3.56 2.88
C ASN A 129 20.70 -2.24 2.57
N ALA A 130 22.04 -2.23 2.50
CA ALA A 130 22.80 -1.00 2.25
C ALA A 130 22.64 -0.42 0.82
N LEU A 131 21.95 -1.11 -0.08
CA LEU A 131 21.79 -0.74 -1.49
C LEU A 131 20.35 -0.37 -1.85
N CYS A 132 19.37 -1.01 -1.22
CA CYS A 132 17.94 -0.87 -1.47
C CYS A 132 17.14 -1.07 -0.19
N GLY A 133 16.05 -0.32 -0.04
CA GLY A 133 15.12 -0.52 1.05
C GLY A 133 13.87 0.35 0.95
N ARG A 134 12.98 0.13 1.90
CA ARG A 134 11.72 0.85 2.07
C ARG A 134 11.77 1.73 3.31
N ILE A 135 11.24 2.94 3.17
CA ILE A 135 11.08 3.91 4.26
C ILE A 135 9.60 4.32 4.27
N PRO A 136 8.92 4.31 5.43
CA PRO A 136 7.56 4.83 5.56
C PRO A 136 7.46 6.33 5.20
#